data_AF-A0A2G8LF38-F1
#
_entry.id   AF-A0A2G8LF38-F1
#
_cell.length_a   1.000
_cell.length_b   1.000
_cell.length_c   1.000
_cell.angle_alpha   90.00
_cell.angle_beta   90.00
_cell.angle_gamma   90.00
#
_symmetry.space_group_name_H-M   'P 1'
#
loop_
_entity.id
_entity.type
_entity.pdbx_description
1 polymer ?
#
loop_
_entity_poly.entity_id
_entity_poly.type
_entity_poly.pdbx_seq_one_letter_code
_entity_poly.pdbx_strand_id
1 'polypeptide(L)'
;MSEAHENDHSLLDEVAFEALSGYSKKIVWKKEQLRNLFGEEFYNQYIRVGILVEDDVLDCDDGRVAEFHAQYIVENVEIHQNDSRLLQRSTLQILEFASKKEIPINCLNLNKSFKECEESNIVLHSGLTLTYLSTLENMQIDMEKDGERQEPKSLSEEEIKAIFKYVIRSRTFKKLSFEGCLLPITLSSDSIPADMQSRDIKVFWNDYGYSLNLQSGVWESLKEQHAQIAVSIHMVTFDDD
;
A
#
# COMPACT_ATOMS: atom_id res chain seq x y z
N MET A 1 -9.11 21.73 -22.43
CA MET A 1 -8.32 21.55 -21.19
C MET A 1 -6.94 21.12 -21.65
N SER A 2 -5.90 21.89 -21.37
CA SER A 2 -4.53 21.50 -21.70
C SER A 2 -4.03 20.54 -20.62
N GLU A 3 -3.47 19.41 -21.05
CA GLU A 3 -2.85 18.35 -20.22
C GLU A 3 -1.73 18.87 -19.29
N ALA A 4 -1.31 20.13 -19.45
CA ALA A 4 -0.25 20.76 -18.66
C ALA A 4 -0.65 21.06 -17.20
N HIS A 5 -1.94 21.23 -16.89
CA HIS A 5 -2.38 21.60 -15.54
C HIS A 5 -2.94 20.44 -14.71
N GLU A 6 -3.00 19.22 -15.27
CA GLU A 6 -3.42 17.99 -14.56
C GLU A 6 -2.26 17.27 -13.85
N ASN A 7 -1.02 17.74 -14.07
CA ASN A 7 0.19 17.04 -13.66
C ASN A 7 0.90 17.67 -12.43
N ASP A 8 0.47 18.84 -11.97
CA ASP A 8 1.09 19.49 -10.80
C ASP A 8 0.08 19.72 -9.68
N HIS A 9 -0.37 18.60 -9.10
CA HIS A 9 -1.18 18.57 -7.89
C HIS A 9 -0.35 18.31 -6.63
N SER A 10 0.98 18.28 -6.77
CA SER A 10 1.92 17.88 -5.71
C SER A 10 1.68 18.62 -4.39
N LEU A 11 1.48 19.94 -4.45
CA LEU A 11 1.21 20.78 -3.29
C LEU A 11 -0.20 20.58 -2.74
N LEU A 12 -1.18 20.36 -3.61
CA LEU A 12 -2.56 20.13 -3.20
C LEU A 12 -2.68 18.78 -2.49
N ASP A 13 -1.99 17.76 -3.00
CA ASP A 13 -1.90 16.43 -2.39
C ASP A 13 -1.21 16.50 -1.02
N GLU A 14 -0.13 17.30 -0.90
CA GLU A 14 0.56 17.55 0.38
C GLU A 14 -0.37 18.22 1.41
N VAL A 15 -1.07 19.29 1.02
CA VAL A 15 -2.02 19.99 1.91
C VAL A 15 -3.21 19.12 2.30
N ALA A 16 -3.78 18.39 1.34
CA ALA A 16 -4.88 17.47 1.60
C ALA A 16 -4.45 16.35 2.55
N PHE A 17 -3.25 15.80 2.34
CA PHE A 17 -2.68 14.78 3.21
C PHE A 17 -2.46 15.29 4.64
N GLU A 18 -1.87 16.47 4.82
CA GLU A 18 -1.66 17.07 6.15
C GLU A 18 -3.00 17.29 6.90
N ALA A 19 -4.03 17.78 6.20
CA ALA A 19 -5.33 18.04 6.82
C ALA A 19 -6.13 16.78 7.17
N LEU A 20 -5.93 15.70 6.41
CA LEU A 20 -6.57 14.40 6.65
C LEU A 20 -5.83 13.55 7.68
N SER A 21 -4.51 13.75 7.81
CA SER A 21 -3.64 13.00 8.73
C SER A 21 -3.44 13.67 10.10
N GLY A 22 -3.79 14.95 10.26
CA GLY A 22 -3.73 15.68 11.53
C GLY A 22 -4.75 15.22 12.58
N TYR A 23 -4.40 15.40 13.87
CA TYR A 23 -5.28 15.07 15.02
C TYR A 23 -6.61 15.83 15.04
N SER A 24 -6.70 16.96 14.34
CA SER A 24 -7.98 17.57 13.96
C SER A 24 -8.23 17.30 12.48
N LYS A 25 -9.14 16.37 12.17
CA LYS A 25 -9.68 16.15 10.81
C LYS A 25 -10.45 17.40 10.35
N LYS A 26 -9.73 18.48 10.08
CA LYS A 26 -10.30 19.77 9.71
C LYS A 26 -9.82 20.10 8.31
N ILE A 27 -10.63 19.76 7.32
CA ILE A 27 -10.48 20.13 5.91
C ILE A 27 -10.88 21.60 5.66
N VAL A 28 -10.57 22.47 6.61
CA VAL A 28 -10.88 23.91 6.55
C VAL A 28 -9.55 24.66 6.55
N TRP A 29 -9.26 25.30 5.42
CA TRP A 29 -8.04 26.07 5.22
C TRP A 29 -8.35 27.53 5.00
N LYS A 30 -7.47 28.43 5.47
CA LYS A 30 -7.61 29.86 5.16
C LYS A 30 -7.25 30.11 3.70
N LYS A 31 -8.11 30.85 3.00
CA LYS A 31 -7.96 31.25 1.59
C LYS A 31 -6.57 31.80 1.26
N GLU A 32 -6.03 32.65 2.13
CA GLU A 32 -4.72 33.27 1.91
C GLU A 32 -3.57 32.26 1.98
N GLN A 33 -3.67 31.21 2.81
CA GLN A 33 -2.65 30.17 2.90
C GLN A 33 -2.58 29.34 1.62
N LEU A 34 -3.73 28.89 1.10
CA LEU A 34 -3.78 28.10 -0.14
C LEU A 34 -3.35 28.93 -1.36
N ARG A 35 -3.68 30.23 -1.40
CA ARG A 35 -3.23 31.14 -2.47
C ARG A 35 -1.73 31.36 -2.46
N ASN A 36 -1.12 31.50 -1.28
CA ASN A 36 0.33 31.65 -1.15
C ASN A 36 1.07 30.35 -1.50
N LEU A 37 0.45 29.19 -1.25
CA LEU A 37 1.07 27.90 -1.51
C LEU A 37 0.97 27.48 -2.98
N PHE A 38 -0.23 27.57 -3.58
CA PHE A 38 -0.46 27.10 -4.95
C PHE A 38 -0.21 28.18 -6.01
N GLY A 39 -0.21 29.46 -5.61
CA GLY A 39 -0.35 30.58 -6.55
C GLY A 39 -1.80 30.81 -6.96
N GLU A 40 -2.10 32.06 -7.33
CA GLU A 40 -3.48 32.52 -7.58
C GLU A 40 -4.15 31.80 -8.77
N GLU A 41 -3.38 31.45 -9.80
CA GLU A 41 -3.88 30.78 -11.00
C GLU A 41 -4.36 29.34 -10.70
N PHE A 42 -3.55 28.55 -9.98
CA PHE A 42 -3.91 27.18 -9.59
C PHE A 42 -5.03 27.14 -8.56
N TYR A 43 -5.02 28.07 -7.59
CA TYR A 43 -6.12 28.20 -6.63
C TYR A 43 -7.47 28.41 -7.34
N ASN A 44 -7.52 29.34 -8.29
CA ASN A 44 -8.74 29.62 -9.06
C ASN A 44 -9.13 28.45 -9.96
N GLN A 45 -8.15 27.72 -10.51
CA GLN A 45 -8.41 26.51 -11.27
C GLN A 45 -9.05 25.43 -10.41
N TYR A 46 -8.55 25.19 -9.20
CA TYR A 46 -9.08 24.19 -8.26
C TYR A 46 -10.51 24.50 -7.79
N ILE A 47 -10.84 25.79 -7.61
CA ILE A 47 -12.23 26.22 -7.39
C ILE A 47 -13.09 25.94 -8.62
N ARG A 48 -12.60 26.29 -9.82
CA ARG A 48 -13.36 26.14 -11.08
C ARG A 48 -13.68 24.69 -11.43
N VAL A 49 -12.80 23.76 -11.09
CA VAL A 49 -13.02 22.31 -11.32
C VAL A 49 -13.73 21.62 -10.15
N GLY A 50 -14.07 22.36 -9.08
CA GLY A 50 -14.85 21.86 -7.94
C GLY A 50 -14.06 21.02 -6.93
N ILE A 51 -12.72 21.13 -6.93
CA ILE A 51 -11.85 20.46 -5.95
C ILE A 51 -11.83 21.24 -4.63
N LEU A 52 -11.74 22.56 -4.70
CA LEU A 52 -11.88 23.45 -3.55
C LEU A 52 -13.29 24.05 -3.53
N VAL A 53 -13.86 24.19 -2.34
CA VAL A 53 -15.13 24.88 -2.10
C VAL A 53 -14.86 26.00 -1.09
N GLU A 54 -15.12 27.24 -1.48
CA GLU A 54 -15.08 28.38 -0.55
C GLU A 54 -16.39 28.41 0.25
N ASP A 55 -16.28 28.36 1.57
CA ASP A 55 -17.40 28.49 2.51
C ASP A 55 -16.99 29.40 3.68
N ASP A 56 -17.94 30.19 4.18
CA ASP A 56 -17.70 31.14 5.27
C ASP A 56 -17.82 30.39 6.62
N VAL A 57 -16.68 29.96 7.17
CA VAL A 57 -16.64 29.24 8.45
C VAL A 57 -16.51 30.23 9.62
N LEU A 58 -17.38 30.12 10.62
CA LEU A 58 -17.29 30.86 11.89
C LEU A 58 -16.14 30.30 12.75
N ASP A 59 -15.15 31.15 13.07
CA ASP A 59 -13.95 30.78 13.84
C ASP A 59 -14.31 30.37 15.28
N CYS A 60 -13.84 29.18 15.68
CA CYS A 60 -13.65 28.82 17.08
C CYS A 60 -12.14 28.63 17.32
N ASP A 61 -11.58 29.59 18.05
CA ASP A 61 -10.17 29.75 18.36
C ASP A 61 -9.73 28.72 19.42
N ASP A 62 -8.68 27.94 19.14
CA ASP A 62 -7.86 27.33 20.20
C ASP A 62 -6.41 27.29 19.72
N GLY A 63 -5.68 28.34 20.07
CA GLY A 63 -4.25 28.44 19.85
C GLY A 63 -3.48 27.51 20.78
N ARG A 64 -2.85 26.48 20.20
CA ARG A 64 -1.66 25.83 20.79
C ARG A 64 -0.77 25.30 19.67
N VAL A 65 0.27 26.08 19.34
CA VAL A 65 1.40 25.59 18.55
C VAL A 65 2.31 24.84 19.52
N ALA A 66 2.31 23.52 19.42
CA ALA A 66 3.35 22.69 20.00
C ALA A 66 4.11 22.05 18.83
N GLU A 67 5.40 22.33 18.73
CA GLU A 67 6.34 21.59 17.88
C GLU A 67 6.40 20.15 18.38
N PHE A 68 5.43 19.34 17.98
CA PHE A 68 5.50 17.91 18.04
C PHE A 68 6.17 17.44 16.75
N HIS A 69 7.29 16.73 16.88
CA HIS A 69 7.79 15.87 15.81
C HIS A 69 6.78 14.74 15.60
N ALA A 70 5.66 15.05 14.95
CA ALA A 70 4.70 14.07 14.52
C ALA A 70 5.42 13.18 13.50
N GLN A 71 5.74 11.96 13.92
CA GLN A 71 6.21 10.94 12.99
C GLN A 71 4.99 10.53 12.16
N TYR A 72 4.87 11.12 10.98
CA TYR A 72 3.81 10.78 10.03
C TYR A 72 3.96 9.32 9.61
N ILE A 73 2.85 8.59 9.60
CA ILE A 73 2.78 7.19 9.15
C ILE A 73 1.51 7.04 8.33
N VAL A 74 1.62 6.40 7.18
CA VAL A 74 0.47 6.00 6.37
C VAL A 74 0.07 4.60 6.81
N GLU A 75 -0.99 4.49 7.62
CA GLU A 75 -1.28 3.25 8.34
C GLU A 75 -1.88 2.14 7.44
N ASN A 76 -2.99 2.41 6.77
CA ASN A 76 -3.63 1.47 5.86
C ASN A 76 -4.22 2.23 4.68
N VAL A 77 -3.77 1.91 3.47
CA VAL A 77 -4.31 2.47 2.23
C VAL A 77 -4.88 1.35 1.40
N GLU A 78 -6.10 1.52 0.92
CA GLU A 78 -6.74 0.60 0.00
C GLU A 78 -6.89 1.25 -1.38
N ILE A 79 -6.61 0.48 -2.43
CA ILE A 79 -6.93 0.81 -3.81
C ILE A 79 -7.90 -0.26 -4.29
N HIS A 80 -9.17 0.11 -4.45
CA HIS A 80 -10.23 -0.82 -4.82
C HIS A 80 -10.52 -0.77 -6.33
N GLN A 81 -10.83 -1.90 -6.98
CA GLN A 81 -11.09 -1.94 -8.43
C GLN A 81 -12.20 -1.01 -8.91
N ASN A 82 -13.25 -0.86 -8.09
CA ASN A 82 -14.40 0.00 -8.34
C ASN A 82 -14.14 1.49 -8.08
N ASP A 83 -12.98 1.84 -7.53
CA ASP A 83 -12.60 3.24 -7.39
C ASP A 83 -12.48 3.87 -8.77
N SER A 84 -12.94 5.12 -8.88
CA SER A 84 -12.74 5.88 -10.11
C SER A 84 -11.25 5.94 -10.44
N ARG A 85 -10.91 5.94 -11.74
CA ARG A 85 -9.51 6.11 -12.17
C ARG A 85 -8.87 7.38 -11.60
N LEU A 86 -9.65 8.44 -11.36
CA LEU A 86 -9.20 9.65 -10.69
C LEU A 86 -8.83 9.40 -9.22
N LEU A 87 -9.69 8.71 -8.47
CA LEU A 87 -9.43 8.37 -7.08
C LEU A 87 -8.18 7.49 -6.94
N GLN A 88 -8.09 6.41 -7.73
CA GLN A 88 -6.89 5.56 -7.72
C GLN A 88 -5.62 6.35 -8.04
N ARG A 89 -5.68 7.25 -9.04
CA ARG A 89 -4.55 8.12 -9.39
C ARG A 89 -4.14 9.03 -8.22
N SER A 90 -5.09 9.68 -7.57
CA SER A 90 -4.81 10.52 -6.41
C SER A 90 -4.20 9.72 -5.25
N THR A 91 -4.70 8.50 -4.99
CA THR A 91 -4.14 7.61 -3.97
C THR A 91 -2.69 7.22 -4.29
N LEU A 92 -2.39 6.91 -5.56
CA LEU A 92 -1.03 6.62 -6.01
C LEU A 92 -0.10 7.81 -5.83
N GLN A 93 -0.55 9.03 -6.16
CA GLN A 93 0.23 10.26 -6.00
C GLN A 93 0.58 10.51 -4.52
N ILE A 94 -0.37 10.31 -3.61
CA ILE A 94 -0.15 10.42 -2.16
C ILE A 94 0.87 9.38 -1.68
N LEU A 95 0.76 8.13 -2.12
CA LEU A 95 1.70 7.06 -1.76
C LEU A 95 3.12 7.36 -2.27
N GLU A 96 3.24 7.83 -3.51
CA GLU A 96 4.53 8.24 -4.07
C GLU A 96 5.14 9.42 -3.31
N PHE A 97 4.33 10.39 -2.93
CA PHE A 97 4.76 11.52 -2.12
C PHE A 97 5.25 11.06 -0.74
N ALA A 98 4.46 10.25 -0.04
CA ALA A 98 4.84 9.68 1.25
C ALA A 98 6.16 8.89 1.16
N SER A 99 6.30 8.06 0.12
CA SER A 99 7.53 7.32 -0.14
C SER A 99 8.73 8.24 -0.40
N LYS A 100 8.57 9.31 -1.18
CA LYS A 100 9.63 10.30 -1.46
C LYS A 100 10.04 11.10 -0.22
N LYS A 101 9.10 11.34 0.70
CA LYS A 101 9.34 12.01 1.98
C LYS A 101 9.84 11.07 3.08
N GLU A 102 10.16 9.82 2.73
CA GLU A 102 10.59 8.79 3.67
C GLU A 102 9.56 8.52 4.79
N ILE A 103 8.29 8.81 4.52
CA ILE A 103 7.17 8.52 5.44
C ILE A 103 6.86 7.02 5.35
N PRO A 104 6.84 6.28 6.48
CA PRO A 104 6.48 4.87 6.48
C PRO A 104 5.08 4.61 5.92
N ILE A 105 4.98 3.66 4.99
CA ILE A 105 3.71 3.16 4.47
C ILE A 105 3.53 1.77 5.06
N ASN A 106 2.75 1.69 6.14
CA ASN A 106 2.59 0.46 6.89
C ASN A 106 1.91 -0.61 6.04
N CYS A 107 0.80 -0.31 5.38
CA CYS A 107 0.08 -1.31 4.61
C CYS A 107 -0.59 -0.73 3.35
N LEU A 108 -0.38 -1.39 2.22
CA LEU A 108 -1.10 -1.14 0.97
C LEU A 108 -1.93 -2.37 0.60
N ASN A 109 -3.25 -2.20 0.53
CA ASN A 109 -4.19 -3.21 0.07
C ASN A 109 -4.60 -2.94 -1.39
N LEU A 110 -4.26 -3.87 -2.28
CA LEU A 110 -4.75 -3.91 -3.65
C LEU A 110 -6.02 -4.76 -3.67
N ASN A 111 -7.16 -4.12 -3.43
CA ASN A 111 -8.45 -4.79 -3.35
C ASN A 111 -9.05 -4.99 -4.74
N LYS A 112 -8.86 -6.18 -5.28
CA LYS A 112 -9.26 -6.61 -6.63
C LYS A 112 -8.69 -5.75 -7.75
N SER A 113 -7.76 -4.85 -7.40
CA SER A 113 -7.26 -3.82 -8.31
C SER A 113 -6.00 -4.25 -9.05
N PHE A 114 -5.28 -5.27 -8.55
CA PHE A 114 -4.13 -5.84 -9.23
C PHE A 114 -4.55 -6.50 -10.56
N LYS A 115 -3.88 -6.12 -11.66
CA LYS A 115 -4.08 -6.75 -12.97
C LYS A 115 -2.92 -7.66 -13.33
N GLU A 116 -1.72 -7.08 -13.40
CA GLU A 116 -0.48 -7.74 -13.84
C GLU A 116 0.76 -6.94 -13.40
N CYS A 117 1.95 -7.46 -13.70
CA CYS A 117 3.20 -6.71 -13.54
C CYS A 117 3.82 -6.39 -14.91
N GLU A 118 4.27 -5.15 -15.09
CA GLU A 118 4.98 -4.69 -16.28
C GLU A 118 6.25 -3.96 -15.86
N GLU A 119 7.40 -4.32 -16.46
CA GLU A 119 8.71 -3.71 -16.16
C GLU A 119 9.06 -3.64 -14.66
N SER A 120 8.66 -4.64 -13.87
CA SER A 120 8.84 -4.70 -12.40
C SER A 120 8.01 -3.67 -11.60
N ASN A 121 6.96 -3.11 -12.19
CA ASN A 121 5.93 -2.32 -11.53
C ASN A 121 4.59 -3.07 -11.56
N ILE A 122 3.67 -2.70 -10.67
CA ILE A 122 2.33 -3.29 -10.63
C ILE A 122 1.41 -2.43 -11.52
N VAL A 123 0.66 -3.07 -12.40
CA VAL A 123 -0.39 -2.43 -13.21
C VAL A 123 -1.74 -2.76 -12.61
N LEU A 124 -2.56 -1.74 -12.41
CA LEU A 124 -3.92 -1.85 -11.90
C LEU A 124 -4.91 -2.13 -13.03
N HIS A 125 -6.09 -2.69 -12.72
CA HIS A 125 -7.18 -2.90 -13.68
C HIS A 125 -7.64 -1.60 -14.37
N SER A 126 -7.45 -0.44 -13.74
CA SER A 126 -7.69 0.88 -14.33
C SER A 126 -6.66 1.33 -15.38
N GLY A 127 -5.60 0.54 -15.59
CA GLY A 127 -4.46 0.86 -16.45
C GLY A 127 -3.47 1.84 -15.82
N LEU A 128 -3.62 2.19 -14.54
CA LEU A 128 -2.63 2.96 -13.79
C LEU A 128 -1.51 2.06 -13.28
N THR A 129 -0.31 2.61 -13.20
CA THR A 129 0.87 1.89 -12.70
C THR A 129 1.18 2.32 -11.28
N LEU A 130 1.19 1.36 -10.36
CA LEU A 130 1.76 1.51 -9.04
C LEU A 130 3.28 1.41 -9.17
N THR A 131 3.94 2.56 -9.07
CA THR A 131 5.39 2.67 -9.09
C THR A 131 5.99 2.20 -7.77
N TYR A 132 7.32 2.18 -7.68
CA TYR A 132 8.03 1.70 -6.51
C TYR A 132 7.87 2.62 -5.29
N LEU A 133 7.46 2.01 -4.17
CA LEU A 133 7.34 2.66 -2.86
C LEU A 133 8.47 2.19 -1.93
N SER A 134 9.44 3.06 -1.65
CA SER A 134 10.65 2.76 -0.85
C SER A 134 10.42 2.50 0.64
N THR A 135 9.30 2.99 1.17
CA THR A 135 8.94 2.93 2.59
C THR A 135 7.78 1.97 2.87
N LEU A 136 7.41 1.15 1.89
CA LEU A 136 6.32 0.19 2.03
C LEU A 136 6.75 -0.99 2.91
N GLU A 137 6.02 -1.23 3.99
CA GLU A 137 6.27 -2.33 4.92
C GLU A 137 5.45 -3.58 4.62
N ASN A 138 4.16 -3.43 4.29
CA ASN A 138 3.27 -4.57 4.07
C ASN A 138 2.41 -4.36 2.82
N MET A 139 2.15 -5.43 2.08
CA MET A 139 1.24 -5.42 0.94
C MET A 139 0.27 -6.59 1.01
N GLN A 140 -1.00 -6.30 0.70
CA GLN A 140 -2.03 -7.30 0.50
C GLN A 140 -2.53 -7.21 -0.94
N ILE A 141 -2.65 -8.37 -1.59
CA ILE A 141 -3.27 -8.51 -2.91
C ILE A 141 -4.51 -9.39 -2.72
N ASP A 142 -5.68 -8.76 -2.79
CA ASP A 142 -6.97 -9.43 -2.81
C ASP A 142 -7.43 -9.48 -4.27
N MET A 143 -7.82 -10.67 -4.72
CA MET A 143 -8.22 -10.93 -6.10
C MET A 143 -9.69 -11.26 -6.18
N GLU A 144 -10.33 -10.83 -7.27
CA GLU A 144 -11.72 -11.21 -7.50
C GLU A 144 -11.83 -12.69 -7.85
N LYS A 145 -12.92 -13.31 -7.37
CA LYS A 145 -13.33 -14.64 -7.82
C LYS A 145 -14.01 -14.47 -9.18
N ASP A 146 -13.41 -15.04 -10.22
CA ASP A 146 -13.77 -14.84 -11.62
C ASP A 146 -15.17 -15.40 -11.94
N GLY A 147 -15.93 -14.63 -12.74
CA GLY A 147 -17.21 -15.01 -13.37
C GLY A 147 -18.43 -15.26 -12.46
N GLU A 148 -19.56 -15.62 -13.09
CA GLU A 148 -20.82 -16.04 -12.42
C GLU A 148 -20.64 -17.25 -11.48
N ARG A 149 -19.52 -17.98 -11.62
CA ARG A 149 -19.19 -19.22 -10.89
C ARG A 149 -18.33 -19.01 -9.63
N GLN A 150 -17.84 -17.80 -9.37
CA GLN A 150 -17.00 -17.46 -8.20
C GLN A 150 -15.72 -18.32 -8.09
N GLU A 151 -15.06 -18.64 -9.20
CA GLU A 151 -13.82 -19.42 -9.16
C GLU A 151 -12.61 -18.50 -8.93
N PRO A 152 -11.73 -18.77 -7.94
CA PRO A 152 -10.58 -17.92 -7.67
C PRO A 152 -9.60 -17.89 -8.85
N LYS A 153 -9.14 -16.70 -9.23
CA LYS A 153 -8.12 -16.52 -10.27
C LYS A 153 -6.81 -17.21 -9.85
N SER A 154 -6.18 -17.94 -10.77
CA SER A 154 -4.86 -18.52 -10.53
C SER A 154 -3.76 -17.54 -10.92
N LEU A 155 -2.79 -17.34 -10.02
CA LEU A 155 -1.53 -16.67 -10.31
C LEU A 155 -0.50 -17.70 -10.74
N SER A 156 0.22 -17.40 -11.82
CA SER A 156 1.36 -18.18 -12.27
C SER A 156 2.62 -17.89 -11.44
N GLU A 157 3.60 -18.79 -11.51
CA GLU A 157 4.88 -18.62 -10.83
C GLU A 157 5.64 -17.36 -11.31
N GLU A 158 5.55 -17.03 -12.61
CA GLU A 158 6.18 -15.83 -13.17
C GLU A 158 5.52 -14.53 -12.66
N GLU A 159 4.20 -14.52 -12.48
CA GLU A 159 3.50 -13.38 -11.86
C GLU A 159 3.93 -13.19 -10.40
N ILE A 160 4.00 -14.27 -9.62
CA ILE A 160 4.46 -14.21 -8.23
C ILE A 160 5.91 -13.72 -8.15
N LYS A 161 6.78 -14.22 -9.04
CA LYS A 161 8.17 -13.77 -9.16
C LYS A 161 8.26 -12.28 -9.50
N ALA A 162 7.38 -11.77 -10.37
CA ALA A 162 7.31 -10.36 -10.70
C ALA A 162 6.85 -9.51 -9.49
N ILE A 163 5.86 -9.98 -8.73
CA ILE A 163 5.41 -9.34 -7.49
C ILE A 163 6.53 -9.32 -6.44
N PHE A 164 7.27 -10.43 -6.28
CA PHE A 164 8.43 -10.50 -5.40
C PHE A 164 9.48 -9.46 -5.79
N LYS A 165 9.82 -9.37 -7.08
CA LYS A 165 10.74 -8.34 -7.60
C LYS A 165 10.25 -6.92 -7.33
N TYR A 166 8.95 -6.67 -7.35
CA TYR A 166 8.40 -5.36 -6.99
C TYR A 166 8.62 -5.06 -5.50
N VAL A 167 8.19 -5.95 -4.60
CA VAL A 167 8.17 -5.66 -3.15
C VAL A 167 9.57 -5.59 -2.53
N ILE A 168 10.53 -6.39 -3.01
CA ILE A 168 11.89 -6.40 -2.45
C ILE A 168 12.64 -5.08 -2.66
N ARG A 169 12.22 -4.27 -3.64
CA ARG A 169 12.81 -2.95 -3.89
C ARG A 169 12.69 -2.09 -2.64
N SER A 170 11.63 -2.27 -1.84
CA SER A 170 11.47 -1.59 -0.55
C SER A 170 12.34 -2.28 0.49
N ARG A 171 13.30 -1.54 1.05
CA ARG A 171 14.18 -2.03 2.13
C ARG A 171 13.45 -2.21 3.46
N THR A 172 12.27 -1.63 3.60
CA THR A 172 11.44 -1.68 4.81
C THR A 172 10.36 -2.75 4.76
N PHE A 173 10.18 -3.41 3.60
CA PHE A 173 9.18 -4.46 3.41
C PHE A 173 9.36 -5.67 4.35
N LYS A 174 8.26 -6.16 4.88
CA LYS A 174 8.16 -7.20 5.92
C LYS A 174 7.18 -8.30 5.56
N LYS A 175 6.02 -7.94 4.98
CA LYS A 175 4.92 -8.91 4.75
C LYS A 175 4.23 -8.72 3.42
N LEU A 176 4.02 -9.84 2.72
CA LEU A 176 3.13 -9.96 1.57
C LEU A 176 2.02 -10.98 1.88
N SER A 177 0.78 -10.67 1.52
CA SER A 177 -0.32 -11.62 1.64
C SER A 177 -1.21 -11.64 0.40
N PHE A 178 -1.66 -12.84 0.06
CA PHE A 178 -2.55 -13.12 -1.05
C PHE A 178 -3.90 -13.64 -0.54
N GLU A 179 -4.98 -13.15 -1.13
CA GLU A 179 -6.36 -13.52 -0.85
C GLU A 179 -7.17 -13.58 -2.16
N GLY A 180 -8.20 -14.42 -2.20
CA GLY A 180 -9.08 -14.56 -3.36
C GLY A 180 -8.46 -15.22 -4.59
N CYS A 181 -7.28 -15.85 -4.47
CA CYS A 181 -6.56 -16.45 -5.59
C CYS A 181 -5.95 -17.83 -5.30
N LEU A 182 -5.64 -18.55 -6.38
CA LEU A 182 -4.87 -19.78 -6.34
C LEU A 182 -3.40 -19.49 -6.63
N LEU A 183 -2.52 -19.99 -5.77
CA LEU A 183 -1.07 -19.89 -5.95
C LEU A 183 -0.51 -21.25 -6.37
N PRO A 184 0.66 -21.29 -7.06
CA PRO A 184 1.39 -22.52 -7.31
C PRO A 184 1.69 -23.23 -6.00
N ILE A 185 1.49 -24.54 -5.98
CA ILE A 185 1.70 -25.39 -4.80
C ILE A 185 3.17 -25.37 -4.34
N THR A 186 4.09 -25.16 -5.28
CA THR A 186 5.52 -25.02 -5.02
C THR A 186 6.08 -23.94 -5.94
N LEU A 187 7.04 -23.18 -5.42
CA LEU A 187 7.83 -22.24 -6.20
C LEU A 187 9.25 -22.80 -6.36
N SER A 188 9.83 -22.64 -7.55
CA SER A 188 11.23 -22.96 -7.75
C SER A 188 12.12 -21.97 -7.00
N SER A 189 13.32 -22.43 -6.62
CA SER A 189 14.32 -21.57 -5.97
C SER A 189 14.68 -20.35 -6.81
N ASP A 190 14.63 -20.45 -8.15
CA ASP A 190 14.90 -19.36 -9.09
C ASP A 190 13.80 -18.27 -9.11
N SER A 191 12.62 -18.58 -8.57
CA SER A 191 11.50 -17.65 -8.45
C SER A 191 11.50 -16.87 -7.15
N ILE A 192 12.29 -17.30 -6.15
CA ILE A 192 12.39 -16.65 -4.84
C ILE A 192 13.71 -15.85 -4.78
N PRO A 193 13.67 -14.51 -4.78
CA PRO A 193 14.86 -13.70 -4.62
C PRO A 193 15.58 -13.97 -3.28
N ALA A 194 16.92 -14.08 -3.33
CA ALA A 194 17.76 -14.26 -2.13
C ALA A 194 17.55 -13.15 -1.08
N ASP A 195 17.20 -11.93 -1.51
CA ASP A 195 16.89 -10.81 -0.63
C ASP A 195 15.66 -11.08 0.25
N MET A 196 14.68 -11.86 -0.23
CA MET A 196 13.52 -12.24 0.59
C MET A 196 13.94 -13.18 1.72
N GLN A 197 14.81 -14.14 1.41
CA GLN A 197 15.33 -15.12 2.38
C GLN A 197 16.19 -14.44 3.45
N SER A 198 17.10 -13.56 3.05
CA SER A 198 18.01 -12.88 4.00
C SER A 198 17.28 -11.89 4.93
N ARG A 199 16.14 -11.35 4.48
CA ARG A 199 15.33 -10.40 5.25
C ARG A 199 14.16 -11.04 6.00
N ASP A 200 14.00 -12.36 5.94
CA ASP A 200 12.90 -13.10 6.58
C ASP A 200 11.52 -12.51 6.25
N ILE A 201 11.29 -12.21 4.96
CA ILE A 201 10.02 -11.63 4.51
C ILE A 201 8.91 -12.68 4.65
N LYS A 202 7.80 -12.31 5.29
CA LYS A 202 6.68 -13.22 5.51
C LYS A 202 5.72 -13.17 4.32
N VAL A 203 5.44 -14.33 3.72
CA VAL A 203 4.51 -14.45 2.60
C VAL A 203 3.38 -15.41 2.98
N PHE A 204 2.13 -14.94 2.86
CA PHE A 204 0.95 -15.67 3.30
C PHE A 204 -0.05 -15.92 2.17
N TRP A 205 -0.66 -17.09 2.21
CA TRP A 205 -1.84 -17.44 1.44
C TRP A 205 -3.03 -17.55 2.41
N ASN A 206 -3.77 -16.45 2.52
CA ASN A 206 -4.72 -16.24 3.62
C ASN A 206 -5.91 -17.20 3.57
N ASP A 207 -6.47 -17.45 2.38
CA ASP A 207 -7.67 -18.29 2.20
C ASP A 207 -7.52 -19.69 2.78
N TYR A 208 -6.29 -20.21 2.79
CA TYR A 208 -6.00 -21.58 3.20
C TYR A 208 -5.10 -21.67 4.44
N GLY A 209 -4.69 -20.53 5.00
CA GLY A 209 -3.88 -20.48 6.21
C GLY A 209 -2.49 -21.09 6.03
N TYR A 210 -1.85 -20.82 4.89
CA TYR A 210 -0.48 -21.24 4.62
C TYR A 210 0.50 -20.06 4.63
N SER A 211 1.75 -20.34 5.00
CA SER A 211 2.89 -19.45 4.80
C SER A 211 3.92 -20.10 3.88
N LEU A 212 4.53 -19.32 3.00
CA LEU A 212 5.59 -19.82 2.13
C LEU A 212 6.90 -19.95 2.92
N ASN A 213 7.49 -21.14 2.90
CA ASN A 213 8.87 -21.32 3.31
C ASN A 213 9.79 -20.83 2.18
N LEU A 214 10.47 -19.71 2.40
CA LEU A 214 11.33 -19.10 1.37
C LEU A 214 12.59 -19.92 1.03
N GLN A 215 12.98 -20.89 1.87
CA GLN A 215 14.13 -21.75 1.62
C GLN A 215 13.76 -22.94 0.72
N SER A 216 12.60 -23.55 0.98
CA SER A 216 12.14 -24.73 0.22
C SER A 216 11.24 -24.39 -0.97
N GLY A 217 10.61 -23.20 -0.95
CA GLY A 217 9.58 -22.81 -1.92
C GLY A 217 8.25 -23.52 -1.72
N VAL A 218 8.03 -24.17 -0.57
CA VAL A 218 6.81 -24.93 -0.25
C VAL A 218 5.92 -24.15 0.72
N TRP A 219 4.61 -24.26 0.54
CA TRP A 219 3.62 -23.73 1.48
C TRP A 219 3.45 -24.62 2.71
N GLU A 220 3.59 -24.04 3.90
CA GLU A 220 3.48 -24.72 5.19
C GLU A 220 2.25 -24.26 5.94
N SER A 221 1.53 -25.18 6.61
CA SER A 221 0.33 -24.82 7.35
C SER A 221 0.70 -24.02 8.59
N LEU A 222 0.04 -22.87 8.78
CA LEU A 222 0.21 -22.06 9.98
C LEU A 222 -0.16 -22.85 11.26
N LYS A 223 -1.11 -23.79 11.15
CA LYS A 223 -1.50 -24.66 12.28
C LYS A 223 -0.40 -25.62 12.71
N GLU A 224 0.42 -26.11 11.77
CA GLU A 224 1.51 -27.04 12.04
C GLU A 224 2.74 -26.35 12.59
N GLN A 225 3.01 -25.10 12.18
CA GLN A 225 4.11 -24.30 12.73
C GLN A 225 3.93 -24.04 14.24
N HIS A 226 2.71 -23.76 14.70
CA HIS A 226 2.43 -23.64 16.14
C HIS A 226 2.65 -24.95 16.91
N ALA A 227 2.37 -26.11 16.30
CA ALA A 227 2.62 -27.40 16.91
C ALA A 227 4.12 -27.74 16.98
N GLN A 228 4.91 -27.42 15.94
CA GLN A 228 6.35 -27.63 15.92
C GLN A 228 7.13 -26.71 16.87
N ILE A 229 6.67 -25.47 17.06
CA ILE A 229 7.22 -24.58 18.09
C ILE A 229 6.90 -25.12 19.49
N ALA A 230 5.67 -25.59 19.73
CA ALA A 230 5.30 -26.19 21.02
C ALA A 230 6.12 -27.45 21.34
N VAL A 231 6.37 -28.31 20.36
CA VAL A 231 7.24 -29.50 20.51
C VAL A 231 8.69 -29.11 20.77
N SER A 232 9.22 -28.11 20.06
CA SER A 232 10.60 -27.62 20.26
C SER A 232 10.79 -26.98 21.64
N ILE A 233 9.81 -26.22 22.13
CA ILE A 233 9.83 -25.65 23.50
C ILE A 233 9.72 -26.76 24.55
N HIS A 234 8.89 -27.79 24.31
CA HIS A 234 8.82 -28.95 25.20
C HIS A 234 10.16 -29.72 25.23
N MET A 235 10.84 -29.93 24.10
CA MET A 235 12.13 -30.63 24.12
C MET A 235 13.24 -29.84 24.82
N VAL A 236 13.23 -28.51 24.78
CA VAL A 236 14.21 -27.67 25.50
C VAL A 236 13.95 -27.63 27.02
N THR A 237 12.75 -27.96 27.48
CA THR A 237 12.38 -27.91 28.91
C THR A 237 12.53 -29.25 29.66
N PHE A 238 12.93 -30.32 28.96
CA PHE A 238 13.08 -31.67 29.53
C PHE A 238 14.54 -32.15 29.64
N ASP A 239 15.54 -31.29 29.39
CA ASP A 239 16.97 -31.62 29.50
C ASP A 239 17.64 -31.09 30.80
N ASP A 240 16.87 -30.64 31.79
CA ASP A 240 17.36 -30.32 33.14
C ASP A 240 16.62 -31.19 34.18
N ASP A 241 17.06 -32.44 34.37
CA ASP A 241 16.96 -33.21 35.64
C ASP A 241 17.83 -34.49 35.60
#